data_AF-A0A8H3YQZ3-F1
#
_entry.id   AF-A0A8H3YQZ3-F1
#
_cell.length_a   1.000
_cell.length_b   1.000
_cell.length_c   1.000
_cell.angle_alpha   90.00
_cell.angle_beta   90.00
_cell.angle_gamma   90.00
#
_symmetry.space_group_name_H-M   'P 1'
#
loop_
_entity.id
_entity.type
_entity.pdbx_description
1 polymer ?
#
loop_
_entity_poly.entity_id
_entity_poly.type
_entity_poly.pdbx_seq_one_letter_code
_entity_poly.pdbx_strand_id
1 'polypeptide(L)'
;MQFLSTPLARHTTSLKSLTSQPVTRFVLAGTLFLSFLLLLWSAQSPHHGPFGRPPPPPPPHGGPPTHYPGSQHGSGLHVGEPSSSELRNWKKPAGMKIIGLVFYGRREFVEVLDCYLKRNLVRNGGVMDEVVFVVNTKNKTDLDYLDRIVNGTVGYKKRLTEGKLDGWTEKWELAERGNIYIKIDDDVLFFEDDAIAAIAKRMVENPHYFAVSANSVNNPALSWVHYNLGVYEPYLPETSRPGIGQSQQSGWRASELPEWTGPPLNEFLDESTWNSTTPSPFPGHRWLPVNNTKLDITDTPAGQLTYDSHGPGWRDWRIAAQTHYSFLQHLEEDALWRYKFNLWDYQYYRVSVNFIGFWGDDIVDAYPFPIADDEAYLTMQRPKELGRHVVLDGTVVSLHFAFSVQRRGPDEEKSPGGGLYHTDLLKRYKAYADEMVCPFPKRGHAIGGGSTKGSFWRS
;
A
#
# COMPACT_ATOMS: atom_id res chain seq x y z
N MET A 1 13.50 -78.50 11.71
CA MET A 1 14.58 -78.69 12.69
C MET A 1 14.69 -77.42 13.52
N GLN A 2 14.49 -77.55 14.85
CA GLN A 2 15.07 -76.78 15.98
C GLN A 2 15.18 -75.25 15.85
N PHE A 3 14.93 -74.40 16.84
CA PHE A 3 14.42 -74.39 18.21
C PHE A 3 14.37 -72.88 18.52
N LEU A 4 13.43 -72.39 19.33
CA LEU A 4 13.75 -71.70 20.59
C LEU A 4 12.50 -71.12 21.25
N SER A 5 12.50 -71.36 22.55
CA SER A 5 11.50 -71.18 23.57
C SER A 5 11.62 -69.84 24.30
N THR A 6 10.47 -69.36 24.78
CA THR A 6 10.11 -68.34 25.80
C THR A 6 11.02 -68.26 27.06
N PRO A 7 10.93 -67.24 27.97
CA PRO A 7 9.73 -66.45 28.33
C PRO A 7 9.87 -64.95 28.76
N LEU A 8 8.68 -64.36 28.97
CA LEU A 8 8.35 -63.05 29.55
C LEU A 8 9.00 -62.75 30.91
N ALA A 9 9.36 -61.47 31.13
CA ALA A 9 9.43 -60.84 32.44
C ALA A 9 8.51 -59.60 32.48
N ARG A 10 7.55 -59.59 33.42
CA ARG A 10 6.70 -58.45 33.78
C ARG A 10 7.46 -57.52 34.73
N HIS A 11 7.53 -56.23 34.43
CA HIS A 11 7.79 -55.20 35.43
C HIS A 11 6.58 -54.27 35.56
N THR A 12 5.85 -54.42 36.66
CA THR A 12 4.88 -53.47 37.18
C THR A 12 5.62 -52.39 37.96
N THR A 13 5.74 -51.18 37.42
CA THR A 13 6.23 -50.01 38.17
C THR A 13 5.06 -49.33 38.89
N SER A 14 5.15 -49.31 40.22
CA SER A 14 4.23 -48.67 41.16
C SER A 14 4.28 -47.15 41.04
N LEU A 15 3.11 -46.50 40.98
CA LEU A 15 2.92 -45.04 40.84
C LEU A 15 3.36 -44.20 42.06
N LYS A 16 4.00 -44.81 43.08
CA LYS A 16 4.43 -44.10 44.30
C LYS A 16 5.86 -43.55 44.28
N SER A 17 6.55 -43.58 43.14
CA SER A 17 7.98 -43.19 43.04
C SER A 17 8.29 -41.89 42.30
N LEU A 18 7.31 -41.15 41.75
CA LEU A 18 7.58 -39.93 40.96
C LEU A 18 7.51 -38.60 41.73
N THR A 19 7.29 -38.62 43.04
CA THR A 19 7.05 -37.39 43.83
C THR A 19 8.24 -36.94 44.71
N SER A 20 9.42 -37.56 44.58
CA SER A 20 10.59 -37.25 45.42
C SER A 20 11.67 -36.40 44.76
N GLN A 21 11.47 -35.87 43.54
CA GLN A 21 12.44 -34.95 42.92
C GLN A 21 11.96 -33.49 42.95
N PRO A 22 12.84 -32.52 43.30
CA PRO A 22 12.47 -31.11 43.39
C PRO A 22 12.01 -30.52 42.04
N VAL A 23 12.45 -31.10 40.93
CA VAL A 23 12.11 -30.65 39.57
C VAL A 23 10.63 -30.87 39.23
N THR A 24 10.02 -31.97 39.70
CA THR A 24 8.60 -32.25 39.45
C THR A 24 7.66 -31.34 40.25
N ARG A 25 8.09 -30.83 41.41
CA ARG A 25 7.30 -29.87 42.20
C ARG A 25 7.26 -28.48 41.56
N PHE A 26 8.34 -28.05 40.91
CA PHE A 26 8.37 -26.76 40.19
C PHE A 26 7.51 -26.77 38.92
N VAL A 27 7.49 -27.88 38.18
CA VAL A 27 6.66 -28.00 36.96
C VAL A 27 5.17 -28.06 37.29
N LEU A 28 4.78 -28.76 38.36
CA LEU A 28 3.38 -28.82 38.82
C LEU A 28 2.90 -27.50 39.44
N ALA A 29 3.76 -26.76 40.15
CA ALA A 29 3.40 -25.45 40.69
C ALA A 29 3.26 -24.39 39.57
N GLY A 30 4.11 -24.45 38.54
CA GLY A 30 4.05 -23.54 37.38
C GLY A 30 2.79 -23.73 36.52
N THR A 31 2.37 -24.98 36.29
CA THR A 31 1.15 -25.27 35.52
C THR A 31 -0.13 -24.93 36.27
N LEU A 32 -0.16 -25.11 37.60
CA LEU A 32 -1.29 -24.68 38.43
C LEU A 32 -1.40 -23.14 38.50
N PHE A 33 -0.28 -22.42 38.53
CA PHE A 33 -0.28 -20.96 38.53
C PHE A 33 -0.77 -20.36 37.20
N LEU A 34 -0.34 -20.93 36.06
CA LEU A 34 -0.82 -20.52 34.73
C LEU A 34 -2.33 -20.79 34.56
N SER A 35 -2.81 -21.92 35.07
CA SER A 35 -4.24 -22.30 35.00
C SER A 35 -5.11 -21.37 35.85
N PHE A 36 -4.61 -20.93 37.01
CA PHE A 36 -5.31 -19.99 37.88
C PHE A 36 -5.35 -18.56 37.31
N LEU A 37 -4.29 -18.13 36.61
CA LEU A 37 -4.25 -16.86 35.86
C LEU A 37 -5.23 -16.84 34.69
N LEU A 38 -5.38 -17.95 33.96
CA LEU A 38 -6.35 -18.09 32.86
C LEU A 38 -7.81 -18.11 33.38
N LEU A 39 -8.05 -18.69 34.57
CA LEU A 39 -9.36 -18.64 35.24
C LEU A 39 -9.70 -17.23 35.77
N LEU A 40 -8.72 -16.47 36.25
CA LEU A 40 -8.92 -15.07 36.66
C LEU A 40 -9.14 -14.14 35.46
N TRP A 41 -8.49 -14.39 34.33
CA TRP A 41 -8.66 -13.63 33.10
C TRP A 41 -10.03 -13.90 32.44
N SER A 42 -10.54 -15.11 32.53
CA SER A 42 -11.89 -15.48 32.03
C SER A 42 -13.03 -15.09 32.98
N ALA A 43 -12.74 -14.75 34.25
CA ALA A 43 -13.73 -14.31 35.23
C ALA A 43 -13.99 -12.78 35.24
N GLN A 44 -13.27 -12.00 34.44
CA GLN A 44 -13.53 -10.57 34.27
C GLN A 44 -14.49 -10.33 33.10
N SER A 45 -15.80 -10.46 33.37
CA SER A 45 -16.83 -9.88 32.52
C SER A 45 -16.83 -8.34 32.64
N PRO A 46 -17.08 -7.59 31.55
CA PRO A 46 -17.24 -6.15 31.62
C PRO A 46 -18.47 -5.79 32.47
N HIS A 47 -18.32 -4.80 33.34
CA HIS A 47 -19.44 -4.18 34.04
C HIS A 47 -20.44 -3.59 33.03
N HIS A 48 -21.58 -4.25 32.83
CA HIS A 48 -22.75 -3.66 32.18
C HIS A 48 -23.58 -2.91 33.23
N GLY A 49 -23.77 -1.60 33.01
CA GLY A 49 -24.74 -0.79 33.75
C GLY A 49 -26.20 -1.19 33.46
N PRO A 50 -27.17 -0.71 34.27
CA PRO A 50 -28.54 -1.21 34.23
C PRO A 50 -29.27 -0.81 32.93
N PHE A 51 -29.97 -1.80 32.37
CA PHE A 51 -30.69 -1.78 31.11
C PHE A 51 -31.73 -0.64 30.99
N GLY A 52 -31.51 0.26 30.04
CA GLY A 52 -32.56 1.03 29.38
C GLY A 52 -33.26 0.18 28.30
N ARG A 53 -34.52 0.48 28.00
CA ARG A 53 -35.38 -0.26 27.06
C ARG A 53 -34.72 -0.48 25.68
N PRO A 54 -34.95 -1.62 25.02
CA PRO A 54 -34.42 -1.88 23.68
C PRO A 54 -35.05 -0.93 22.64
N PRO A 55 -34.27 -0.48 21.63
CA PRO A 55 -34.82 0.29 20.51
C PRO A 55 -35.75 -0.58 19.64
N PRO A 56 -36.71 0.03 18.92
CA PRO A 56 -37.61 -0.71 18.04
C PRO A 56 -36.86 -1.34 16.85
N PRO A 57 -37.38 -2.44 16.28
CA PRO A 57 -36.75 -3.12 15.17
C PRO A 57 -36.69 -2.23 13.92
N PRO A 58 -35.65 -2.40 13.07
CA PRO A 58 -35.55 -1.68 11.81
C PRO A 58 -36.71 -2.05 10.87
N PRO A 59 -37.17 -1.12 10.01
CA PRO A 59 -38.20 -1.41 9.03
C PRO A 59 -37.72 -2.47 8.03
N PRO A 60 -38.62 -3.32 7.52
CA PRO A 60 -38.27 -4.42 6.63
C PRO A 60 -37.61 -3.90 5.34
N HIS A 61 -36.57 -4.60 4.90
CA HIS A 61 -35.83 -4.36 3.67
C HIS A 61 -36.78 -4.23 2.47
N GLY A 62 -36.89 -3.02 1.92
CA GLY A 62 -37.36 -2.83 0.55
C GLY A 62 -36.39 -3.54 -0.39
N GLY A 63 -36.93 -4.30 -1.35
CA GLY A 63 -36.13 -4.98 -2.37
C GLY A 63 -35.22 -4.04 -3.16
N PRO A 64 -34.27 -4.58 -3.95
CA PRO A 64 -33.33 -3.78 -4.70
C PRO A 64 -34.07 -2.79 -5.61
N PRO A 65 -33.64 -1.52 -5.71
CA PRO A 65 -34.28 -0.56 -6.57
C PRO A 65 -34.16 -1.03 -8.02
N THR A 66 -35.29 -1.47 -8.58
CA THR A 66 -35.49 -1.70 -10.01
C THR A 66 -35.62 -0.35 -10.70
N HIS A 67 -34.51 0.35 -10.88
CA HIS A 67 -34.27 1.37 -11.90
C HIS A 67 -32.92 2.03 -11.59
N TYR A 68 -31.88 1.70 -12.36
CA TYR A 68 -30.74 2.59 -12.53
C TYR A 68 -31.21 3.72 -13.45
N PRO A 69 -31.35 4.98 -12.98
CA PRO A 69 -31.54 6.10 -13.90
C PRO A 69 -30.21 6.27 -14.64
N GLY A 70 -30.28 6.17 -15.96
CA GLY A 70 -29.13 6.08 -16.84
C GLY A 70 -28.11 7.21 -16.67
N SER A 71 -26.86 6.87 -16.96
CA SER A 71 -26.11 7.46 -18.08
C SER A 71 -26.72 8.79 -18.58
N GLN A 72 -26.40 9.87 -17.89
CA GLN A 72 -26.36 11.17 -18.53
C GLN A 72 -24.89 11.48 -18.80
N HIS A 73 -24.53 11.40 -20.08
CA HIS A 73 -23.38 12.10 -20.62
C HIS A 73 -23.57 13.60 -20.32
N GLY A 74 -23.00 14.04 -19.21
CA GLY A 74 -22.93 15.43 -18.80
C GLY A 74 -21.48 15.78 -18.54
N SER A 75 -20.91 16.64 -19.38
CA SER A 75 -19.79 17.48 -18.99
C SER A 75 -20.18 18.23 -17.70
N GLY A 76 -19.64 17.84 -16.56
CA GLY A 76 -19.95 18.49 -15.28
C GLY A 76 -19.14 17.87 -14.17
N LEU A 77 -18.23 18.68 -13.61
CA LEU A 77 -17.43 18.45 -12.40
C LEU A 77 -17.97 17.31 -11.50
N HIS A 78 -17.16 16.28 -11.30
CA HIS A 78 -17.38 15.31 -10.23
C HIS A 78 -17.43 16.06 -8.89
N VAL A 79 -18.40 15.72 -8.05
CA VAL A 79 -18.71 16.44 -6.82
C VAL A 79 -17.47 16.55 -5.92
N GLY A 80 -16.99 17.77 -5.70
CA GLY A 80 -15.94 18.09 -4.74
C GLY A 80 -14.50 17.97 -5.26
N GLU A 81 -14.28 17.70 -6.54
CA GLU A 81 -12.94 17.74 -7.13
C GLU A 81 -12.55 19.20 -7.42
N PRO A 82 -11.47 19.75 -6.82
CA PRO A 82 -10.85 20.91 -7.40
C PRO A 82 -10.40 20.53 -8.81
N SER A 83 -10.74 21.34 -9.80
CA SER A 83 -10.31 21.02 -11.16
C SER A 83 -8.77 20.92 -11.17
N SER A 84 -8.20 20.03 -11.98
CA SER A 84 -6.74 19.95 -12.15
C SER A 84 -6.11 21.32 -12.46
N SER A 85 -6.87 22.23 -13.07
CA SER A 85 -6.47 23.62 -13.30
C SER A 85 -6.41 24.50 -12.04
N GLU A 86 -7.27 24.27 -11.05
CA GLU A 86 -7.23 24.98 -9.75
C GLU A 86 -6.03 24.53 -8.92
N LEU A 87 -5.75 23.22 -8.87
CA LEU A 87 -4.58 22.69 -8.16
C LEU A 87 -3.26 23.16 -8.77
N ARG A 88 -3.16 23.21 -10.10
CA ARG A 88 -1.98 23.74 -10.81
C ARG A 88 -1.73 25.22 -10.56
N ASN A 89 -2.78 25.98 -10.31
CA ASN A 89 -2.70 27.42 -10.04
C ASN A 89 -2.63 27.74 -8.54
N TRP A 90 -2.80 26.76 -7.68
CA TRP A 90 -2.74 26.95 -6.23
C TRP A 90 -1.34 27.42 -5.82
N LYS A 91 -1.30 28.43 -4.96
CA LYS A 91 -0.07 28.97 -4.38
C LYS A 91 -0.08 28.71 -2.89
N LYS A 92 0.95 28.02 -2.40
CA LYS A 92 1.17 27.85 -0.97
C LYS A 92 1.40 29.19 -0.25
N PRO A 93 1.15 29.28 1.06
CA PRO A 93 1.41 30.47 1.85
C PRO A 93 2.86 30.95 1.75
N ALA A 94 3.07 32.28 1.81
CA ALA A 94 4.40 32.88 1.76
C ALA A 94 5.26 32.44 2.96
N GLY A 95 6.54 32.14 2.70
CA GLY A 95 7.50 31.72 3.73
C GLY A 95 7.42 30.24 4.13
N MET A 96 6.39 29.52 3.70
CA MET A 96 6.22 28.08 3.95
C MET A 96 6.91 27.26 2.85
N LYS A 97 7.65 26.22 3.25
CA LYS A 97 8.13 25.21 2.31
C LYS A 97 7.24 23.97 2.29
N ILE A 98 7.17 23.33 1.13
CA ILE A 98 6.67 21.96 0.94
C ILE A 98 7.88 21.10 0.59
N ILE A 99 8.18 20.13 1.46
CA ILE A 99 9.39 19.31 1.40
C ILE A 99 8.99 17.86 1.15
N GLY A 100 9.46 17.28 0.04
CA GLY A 100 9.34 15.84 -0.18
C GLY A 100 10.35 15.10 0.69
N LEU A 101 9.90 14.23 1.56
CA LEU A 101 10.74 13.46 2.47
C LEU A 101 10.75 12.00 2.03
N VAL A 102 11.82 11.58 1.35
CA VAL A 102 11.94 10.23 0.78
C VAL A 102 12.80 9.36 1.69
N PHE A 103 12.26 8.26 2.21
CA PHE A 103 13.08 7.29 2.96
C PHE A 103 13.74 6.33 1.97
N TYR A 104 14.98 6.64 1.61
CA TYR A 104 15.69 6.00 0.51
C TYR A 104 16.32 4.66 0.92
N GLY A 105 15.79 3.55 0.40
CA GLY A 105 16.36 2.21 0.62
C GLY A 105 16.86 1.53 -0.65
N ARG A 106 16.20 1.74 -1.78
CA ARG A 106 16.31 0.86 -2.95
C ARG A 106 16.35 1.65 -4.26
N ARG A 107 17.42 1.46 -5.03
CA ARG A 107 17.66 2.19 -6.28
C ARG A 107 16.61 1.89 -7.34
N GLU A 108 16.23 0.63 -7.51
CA GLU A 108 15.38 0.18 -8.62
C GLU A 108 13.99 0.83 -8.64
N PHE A 109 13.50 1.23 -7.47
CA PHE A 109 12.24 1.99 -7.34
C PHE A 109 12.46 3.49 -7.50
N VAL A 110 13.54 4.04 -6.93
CA VAL A 110 13.86 5.46 -7.07
C VAL A 110 14.23 5.84 -8.51
N GLU A 111 14.70 4.90 -9.33
CA GLU A 111 14.83 5.08 -10.78
C GLU A 111 13.51 5.46 -11.46
N VAL A 112 12.37 4.98 -10.94
CA VAL A 112 11.03 5.34 -11.43
C VAL A 112 10.55 6.63 -10.75
N LEU A 113 10.67 6.71 -9.42
CA LEU A 113 10.17 7.82 -8.61
C LEU A 113 10.85 9.17 -8.92
N ASP A 114 12.14 9.18 -9.28
CA ASP A 114 12.93 10.39 -9.57
C ASP A 114 12.25 11.31 -10.61
N CYS A 115 11.66 10.74 -11.66
CA CYS A 115 10.98 11.52 -12.69
C CYS A 115 9.75 12.27 -12.13
N TYR A 116 8.96 11.64 -11.26
CA TYR A 116 7.80 12.27 -10.64
C TYR A 116 8.22 13.34 -9.62
N LEU A 117 9.24 13.07 -8.82
CA LEU A 117 9.79 14.03 -7.87
C LEU A 117 10.32 15.28 -8.59
N LYS A 118 11.07 15.10 -9.69
CA LYS A 118 11.54 16.21 -10.53
C LYS A 118 10.39 17.02 -11.08
N ARG A 119 9.36 16.39 -11.65
CA ARG A 119 8.17 17.10 -12.16
C ARG A 119 7.52 18.00 -11.11
N ASN A 120 7.52 17.54 -9.86
CA ASN A 120 6.82 18.21 -8.77
C ASN A 120 7.65 19.27 -8.02
N LEU A 121 8.92 19.47 -8.39
CA LEU A 121 9.71 20.58 -7.87
C LEU A 121 9.20 21.94 -8.42
N VAL A 122 9.23 22.98 -7.59
CA VAL A 122 8.85 24.37 -7.96
C VAL A 122 9.57 24.85 -9.22
N ARG A 123 10.88 24.57 -9.32
CA ARG A 123 11.70 24.92 -10.51
C ARG A 123 11.19 24.30 -11.80
N ASN A 124 10.42 23.23 -11.72
CA ASN A 124 9.87 22.52 -12.87
C ASN A 124 8.34 22.65 -12.95
N GLY A 125 7.73 23.56 -12.18
CA GLY A 125 6.29 23.86 -12.26
C GLY A 125 5.41 23.12 -11.27
N GLY A 126 5.97 22.31 -10.37
CA GLY A 126 5.25 21.76 -9.22
C GLY A 126 5.24 22.70 -8.00
N VAL A 127 4.96 22.17 -6.82
CA VAL A 127 4.81 22.96 -5.58
C VAL A 127 5.88 22.69 -4.52
N MET A 128 6.70 21.65 -4.72
CA MET A 128 7.72 21.18 -3.77
C MET A 128 9.02 21.99 -3.89
N ASP A 129 9.49 22.59 -2.80
CA ASP A 129 10.72 23.40 -2.84
C ASP A 129 11.98 22.54 -2.93
N GLU A 130 11.95 21.43 -2.21
CA GLU A 130 13.09 20.53 -2.08
C GLU A 130 12.63 19.10 -1.81
N VAL A 131 13.51 18.16 -2.15
CA VAL A 131 13.38 16.75 -1.79
C VAL A 131 14.55 16.37 -0.90
N VAL A 132 14.27 15.84 0.27
CA VAL A 132 15.25 15.31 1.19
C VAL A 132 15.18 13.78 1.17
N PHE A 133 16.25 13.15 0.71
CA PHE A 133 16.42 11.70 0.79
C PHE A 133 17.09 11.35 2.12
N VAL A 134 16.36 10.70 3.01
CA VAL A 134 16.89 10.13 4.25
C VAL A 134 17.39 8.73 3.97
N VAL A 135 18.69 8.51 4.13
CA VAL A 135 19.35 7.26 3.77
C VAL A 135 18.94 6.13 4.72
N ASN A 136 18.45 5.03 4.14
CA ASN A 136 18.02 3.82 4.83
C ASN A 136 18.59 2.56 4.17
N THR A 137 19.81 2.65 3.62
CA THR A 137 20.51 1.53 3.01
C THR A 137 22.02 1.63 3.22
N LYS A 138 22.68 0.48 3.27
CA LYS A 138 24.15 0.35 3.29
C LYS A 138 24.68 -0.17 1.95
N ASN A 139 23.81 -0.43 0.97
CA ASN A 139 24.21 -0.93 -0.33
C ASN A 139 24.95 0.16 -1.11
N LYS A 140 26.21 -0.12 -1.46
CA LYS A 140 27.07 0.84 -2.14
C LYS A 140 26.51 1.30 -3.50
N THR A 141 25.97 0.39 -4.30
CA THR A 141 25.42 0.71 -5.62
C THR A 141 24.22 1.66 -5.51
N ASP A 142 23.40 1.46 -4.47
CA ASP A 142 22.24 2.32 -4.22
C ASP A 142 22.69 3.69 -3.71
N LEU A 143 23.73 3.75 -2.87
CA LEU A 143 24.31 5.01 -2.40
C LEU A 143 24.97 5.82 -3.53
N ASP A 144 25.72 5.14 -4.41
CA ASP A 144 26.37 5.78 -5.56
C ASP A 144 25.33 6.38 -6.53
N TYR A 145 24.20 5.68 -6.72
CA TYR A 145 23.07 6.22 -7.48
C TYR A 145 22.45 7.45 -6.80
N LEU A 146 22.22 7.38 -5.49
CA LEU A 146 21.66 8.50 -4.73
C LEU A 146 22.55 9.75 -4.84
N ASP A 147 23.87 9.57 -4.66
CA ASP A 147 24.83 10.67 -4.77
C ASP A 147 24.80 11.30 -6.16
N ARG A 148 24.65 10.48 -7.21
CA ARG A 148 24.51 10.97 -8.58
C ARG A 148 23.26 11.84 -8.77
N ILE A 149 22.08 11.39 -8.31
CA ILE A 149 20.83 12.15 -8.53
C ILE A 149 20.75 13.41 -7.65
N VAL A 150 21.29 13.36 -6.43
CA VAL A 150 21.35 14.50 -5.52
C VAL A 150 22.30 15.57 -6.07
N ASN A 151 23.50 15.19 -6.50
CA ASN A 151 24.47 16.14 -7.07
C ASN A 151 24.00 16.68 -8.44
N GLY A 152 23.22 15.91 -9.18
CA GLY A 152 22.70 16.31 -10.50
C GLY A 152 21.43 17.17 -10.46
N THR A 153 20.76 17.31 -9.31
CA THR A 153 19.43 17.94 -9.23
C THR A 153 19.37 19.02 -8.16
N VAL A 154 19.42 20.29 -8.59
CA VAL A 154 19.14 21.43 -7.69
C VAL A 154 17.78 21.24 -7.00
N GLY A 155 17.77 21.36 -5.67
CA GLY A 155 16.60 21.12 -4.82
C GLY A 155 16.63 19.74 -4.15
N TYR A 156 17.50 18.82 -4.55
CA TYR A 156 17.68 17.55 -3.86
C TYR A 156 18.72 17.68 -2.75
N LYS A 157 18.46 17.00 -1.64
CA LYS A 157 19.35 16.91 -0.48
C LYS A 157 19.45 15.46 -0.04
N LYS A 158 20.62 15.10 0.48
CA LYS A 158 20.87 13.82 1.15
C LYS A 158 21.00 14.06 2.65
N ARG A 159 20.31 13.26 3.46
CA ARG A 159 20.43 13.27 4.92
C ARG A 159 20.83 11.89 5.42
N LEU A 160 21.89 11.84 6.20
CA LEU A 160 22.25 10.66 7.00
C LEU A 160 21.63 10.82 8.38
N THR A 161 21.17 9.72 8.97
CA THR A 161 20.75 9.69 10.36
C THR A 161 21.92 9.29 11.26
N GLU A 162 21.89 9.67 12.54
CA GLU A 162 23.00 9.45 13.47
C GLU A 162 23.05 8.02 14.05
N GLY A 163 22.01 7.21 13.83
CA GLY A 163 21.84 5.86 14.34
C GLY A 163 21.56 5.81 15.85
N LYS A 164 21.05 6.88 16.46
CA LYS A 164 20.87 7.02 17.91
C LYS A 164 19.50 6.57 18.42
N LEU A 165 18.48 6.60 17.56
CA LEU A 165 17.12 6.21 17.90
C LEU A 165 16.69 5.01 17.07
N ASP A 166 15.89 4.14 17.68
CA ASP A 166 15.42 2.92 17.02
C ASP A 166 14.33 3.21 15.97
N GLY A 167 14.29 2.35 14.96
CA GLY A 167 13.20 2.29 13.99
C GLY A 167 13.18 3.44 12.98
N TRP A 168 11.99 4.01 12.78
CA TRP A 168 11.74 5.04 11.78
C TRP A 168 11.77 6.46 12.36
N THR A 169 11.67 6.59 13.68
CA THR A 169 11.63 7.87 14.42
C THR A 169 12.76 8.81 14.03
N GLU A 170 14.01 8.32 14.01
CA GLU A 170 15.18 9.16 13.73
C GLU A 170 15.11 9.90 12.38
N LYS A 171 14.40 9.34 11.40
CA LYS A 171 14.29 9.92 10.07
C LYS A 171 13.50 11.24 10.06
N TRP A 172 12.80 11.54 11.15
CA TRP A 172 12.03 12.76 11.35
C TRP A 172 12.80 13.88 12.05
N GLU A 173 14.04 13.65 12.49
CA GLU A 173 14.88 14.65 13.19
C GLU A 173 15.06 15.96 12.41
N LEU A 174 15.05 15.89 11.08
CA LEU A 174 15.24 17.05 10.21
C LEU A 174 14.04 17.99 10.13
N ALA A 175 12.90 17.62 10.73
CA ALA A 175 11.70 18.41 10.64
C ALA A 175 11.89 19.81 11.26
N GLU A 176 11.44 20.81 10.53
CA GLU A 176 11.49 22.22 10.91
C GLU A 176 10.07 22.79 10.94
N ARG A 177 9.76 23.59 11.97
CA ARG A 177 8.49 24.29 12.11
C ARG A 177 8.18 25.20 10.91
N GLY A 178 6.90 25.43 10.66
CA GLY A 178 6.40 26.31 9.60
C GLY A 178 6.41 25.71 8.20
N ASN A 179 6.72 24.42 8.06
CA ASN A 179 6.80 23.73 6.76
C ASN A 179 5.84 22.52 6.72
N ILE A 180 5.52 22.07 5.50
CA ILE A 180 4.82 20.80 5.26
C ILE A 180 5.83 19.77 4.76
N TYR A 181 5.83 18.59 5.37
CA TYR A 181 6.62 17.44 4.95
C TYR A 181 5.71 16.40 4.30
N ILE A 182 5.93 16.12 3.02
CA ILE A 182 5.27 15.03 2.31
C ILE A 182 6.18 13.82 2.36
N LYS A 183 5.88 12.89 3.27
CA LYS A 183 6.59 11.62 3.37
C LYS A 183 6.21 10.74 2.18
N ILE A 184 7.21 10.25 1.46
CA ILE A 184 7.07 9.43 0.26
C ILE A 184 7.99 8.21 0.41
N ASP A 185 7.44 7.01 0.40
CA ASP A 185 8.26 5.80 0.38
C ASP A 185 8.98 5.65 -0.97
N ASP A 186 10.17 5.05 -0.94
CA ASP A 186 11.01 4.91 -2.13
C ASP A 186 10.41 4.03 -3.23
N ASP A 187 9.37 3.26 -2.92
CA ASP A 187 8.59 2.42 -3.83
C ASP A 187 7.18 2.93 -4.12
N VAL A 188 6.97 4.25 -4.02
CA VAL A 188 5.88 4.92 -4.75
C VAL A 188 6.26 5.02 -6.24
N LEU A 189 5.52 4.32 -7.11
CA LEU A 189 5.85 4.21 -8.55
C LEU A 189 4.94 4.99 -9.48
N PHE A 190 3.89 5.59 -8.93
CA PHE A 190 3.01 6.50 -9.64
C PHE A 190 2.40 7.50 -8.66
N PHE A 191 2.25 8.74 -9.12
CA PHE A 191 1.28 9.68 -8.58
C PHE A 191 0.92 10.73 -9.62
N GLU A 192 -0.32 11.22 -9.57
CA GLU A 192 -0.77 12.31 -10.44
C GLU A 192 0.06 13.59 -10.17
N ASP A 193 0.31 14.40 -11.21
CA ASP A 193 1.07 15.66 -11.09
C ASP A 193 0.52 16.60 -10.01
N ASP A 194 -0.79 16.53 -9.76
CA ASP A 194 -1.49 17.42 -8.83
C ASP A 194 -1.52 16.85 -7.39
N ALA A 195 -0.96 15.65 -7.14
CA ALA A 195 -1.09 14.94 -5.88
C ALA A 195 -0.47 15.69 -4.68
N ILE A 196 0.75 16.21 -4.85
CA ILE A 196 1.45 16.98 -3.81
C ILE A 196 0.67 18.26 -3.48
N ALA A 197 0.15 18.95 -4.50
CA ALA A 197 -0.62 20.17 -4.35
C ALA A 197 -1.95 19.93 -3.63
N ALA A 198 -2.67 18.85 -3.97
CA ALA A 198 -3.92 18.49 -3.31
C ALA A 198 -3.73 18.25 -1.81
N ILE A 199 -2.74 17.44 -1.43
CA ILE A 199 -2.42 17.15 -0.02
C ILE A 199 -2.08 18.45 0.72
N ALA A 200 -1.13 19.23 0.20
CA ALA A 200 -0.68 20.45 0.85
C ALA A 200 -1.80 21.51 0.95
N LYS A 201 -2.60 21.68 -0.10
CA LYS A 201 -3.76 22.59 -0.10
C LYS A 201 -4.77 22.16 0.97
N ARG A 202 -5.11 20.88 1.04
CA ARG A 202 -6.06 20.37 2.05
C ARG A 202 -5.56 20.60 3.46
N MET A 203 -4.26 20.38 3.71
CA MET A 203 -3.65 20.67 5.01
C MET A 203 -3.72 22.16 5.37
N VAL A 204 -3.39 23.05 4.43
CA VAL A 204 -3.41 24.51 4.64
C VAL A 204 -4.83 25.02 4.90
N GLU A 205 -5.81 24.53 4.15
CA GLU A 205 -7.20 24.98 4.27
C GLU A 205 -7.93 24.34 5.46
N ASN A 206 -7.41 23.22 5.99
CA ASN A 206 -8.01 22.48 7.10
C ASN A 206 -6.97 22.17 8.18
N PRO A 207 -6.46 23.19 8.89
CA PRO A 207 -5.39 23.03 9.88
C PRO A 207 -5.80 22.19 11.10
N HIS A 208 -7.09 21.83 11.24
CA HIS A 208 -7.59 20.95 12.28
C HIS A 208 -7.26 19.47 12.01
N TYR A 209 -6.96 19.07 10.78
CA TYR A 209 -6.44 17.72 10.50
C TYR A 209 -5.00 17.59 11.01
N PHE A 210 -4.65 16.42 11.53
CA PHE A 210 -3.29 16.12 11.95
C PHE A 210 -2.40 15.87 10.73
N ALA A 211 -2.89 15.06 9.79
CA ALA A 211 -2.18 14.69 8.57
C ALA A 211 -3.15 14.42 7.42
N VAL A 212 -2.65 14.54 6.19
CA VAL A 212 -3.42 14.26 4.97
C VAL A 212 -2.67 13.24 4.12
N SER A 213 -3.24 12.05 3.96
CA SER A 213 -2.72 10.96 3.13
C SER A 213 -3.16 11.09 1.66
N ALA A 214 -2.37 10.55 0.74
CA ALA A 214 -2.75 10.38 -0.65
C ALA A 214 -3.68 9.18 -0.84
N ASN A 215 -4.54 9.20 -1.88
CA ASN A 215 -5.30 8.04 -2.33
C ASN A 215 -4.39 6.99 -3.00
N SER A 216 -3.69 6.24 -2.17
CA SER A 216 -2.68 5.28 -2.61
C SER A 216 -3.30 3.92 -2.94
N VAL A 217 -3.16 3.51 -4.20
CA VAL A 217 -3.38 2.13 -4.65
C VAL A 217 -2.38 1.21 -3.95
N ASN A 218 -2.85 0.00 -3.58
CA ASN A 218 -2.14 -0.98 -2.76
C ASN A 218 -1.74 -0.45 -1.36
N ASN A 219 -2.64 0.33 -0.75
CA ASN A 219 -2.62 0.59 0.69
C ASN A 219 -3.66 -0.34 1.36
N PRO A 220 -3.37 -1.05 2.46
CA PRO A 220 -4.17 -2.21 2.89
C PRO A 220 -5.64 -1.87 3.19
N ALA A 221 -5.87 -0.77 3.92
CA ALA A 221 -7.22 -0.32 4.25
C ALA A 221 -7.92 0.32 3.04
N LEU A 222 -7.20 1.07 2.21
CA LEU A 222 -7.79 1.69 1.01
C LEU A 222 -8.07 0.70 -0.10
N SER A 223 -7.32 -0.39 -0.21
CA SER A 223 -7.61 -1.43 -1.18
C SER A 223 -9.02 -1.97 -0.95
N TRP A 224 -9.46 -2.10 0.31
CA TRP A 224 -10.86 -2.44 0.59
C TRP A 224 -11.84 -1.35 0.13
N VAL A 225 -11.52 -0.07 0.29
CA VAL A 225 -12.37 1.02 -0.21
C VAL A 225 -12.46 0.96 -1.75
N HIS A 226 -11.32 0.82 -2.43
CA HIS A 226 -11.21 0.64 -3.88
C HIS A 226 -12.00 -0.59 -4.38
N TYR A 227 -11.95 -1.71 -3.65
CA TYR A 227 -12.76 -2.89 -3.94
C TYR A 227 -14.26 -2.55 -3.96
N ASN A 228 -14.73 -1.83 -2.94
CA ASN A 228 -16.14 -1.44 -2.83
C ASN A 228 -16.55 -0.33 -3.80
N LEU A 229 -15.59 0.38 -4.40
CA LEU A 229 -15.81 1.27 -5.54
C LEU A 229 -15.88 0.52 -6.89
N GLY A 230 -15.59 -0.78 -6.91
CA GLY A 230 -15.66 -1.61 -8.11
C GLY A 230 -14.50 -1.40 -9.08
N VAL A 231 -13.31 -1.04 -8.59
CA VAL A 231 -12.14 -0.73 -9.44
C VAL A 231 -11.21 -1.92 -9.72
N TYR A 232 -11.54 -3.11 -9.22
CA TYR A 232 -10.71 -4.29 -9.46
C TYR A 232 -11.28 -5.16 -10.55
N GLU A 233 -10.38 -5.54 -11.44
CA GLU A 233 -10.67 -6.39 -12.59
C GLU A 233 -10.13 -7.80 -12.31
N PRO A 234 -10.74 -8.84 -12.90
CA PRO A 234 -10.29 -10.21 -12.70
C PRO A 234 -9.00 -10.46 -13.49
N TYR A 235 -7.89 -10.52 -12.76
CA TYR A 235 -6.59 -10.92 -13.27
C TYR A 235 -6.10 -12.16 -12.52
N LEU A 236 -5.50 -13.11 -13.24
CA LEU A 236 -4.90 -14.32 -12.68
C LEU A 236 -3.46 -14.49 -13.18
N PRO A 237 -2.56 -15.11 -12.39
CA PRO A 237 -1.17 -15.24 -12.77
C PRO A 237 -1.00 -16.18 -13.97
N GLU A 238 -0.08 -15.82 -14.86
CA GLU A 238 0.42 -16.70 -15.91
C GLU A 238 1.17 -17.87 -15.27
N THR A 239 0.65 -19.09 -15.44
CA THR A 239 1.15 -20.30 -14.74
C THR A 239 2.27 -21.02 -15.49
N SER A 240 2.43 -20.76 -16.78
CA SER A 240 3.43 -21.40 -17.65
C SER A 240 4.25 -20.34 -18.38
N ARG A 241 5.54 -20.60 -18.59
CA ARG A 241 6.42 -19.66 -19.31
C ARG A 241 5.95 -19.51 -20.77
N PRO A 242 5.83 -18.28 -21.30
CA PRO A 242 5.45 -18.07 -22.69
C PRO A 242 6.51 -18.67 -23.63
N GLY A 243 6.07 -19.13 -24.80
CA GLY A 243 6.95 -19.65 -25.84
C GLY A 243 7.92 -18.58 -26.38
N ILE A 244 9.02 -19.02 -27.01
CA ILE A 244 10.02 -18.13 -27.62
C ILE A 244 9.32 -17.24 -28.66
N GLY A 245 9.23 -15.93 -28.39
CA GLY A 245 8.56 -14.93 -29.23
C GLY A 245 7.35 -14.23 -28.58
N GLN A 246 6.67 -14.86 -27.62
CA GLN A 246 5.59 -14.23 -26.83
C GLN A 246 6.12 -13.44 -25.61
N SER A 247 7.37 -13.70 -25.21
CA SER A 247 8.02 -13.08 -24.05
C SER A 247 8.57 -11.67 -24.29
N GLN A 248 8.31 -11.05 -25.46
CA GLN A 248 8.93 -9.79 -25.89
C GLN A 248 8.05 -8.55 -25.70
N GLN A 249 6.84 -8.67 -25.14
CA GLN A 249 6.03 -7.50 -24.81
C GLN A 249 6.64 -6.78 -23.60
N SER A 250 7.40 -5.72 -23.87
CA SER A 250 8.07 -4.87 -22.88
C SER A 250 7.26 -3.60 -22.55
N GLY A 251 5.99 -3.54 -22.95
CA GLY A 251 5.11 -2.42 -22.70
C GLY A 251 4.50 -2.43 -21.30
N TRP A 252 3.93 -1.29 -20.90
CA TRP A 252 3.19 -1.15 -19.65
C TRP A 252 1.68 -1.40 -19.82
N ARG A 253 1.20 -1.36 -21.06
CA ARG A 253 -0.21 -1.44 -21.45
C ARG A 253 -0.82 -2.78 -21.05
N ALA A 254 -2.01 -2.71 -20.47
CA ALA A 254 -2.81 -3.89 -20.14
C ALA A 254 -3.46 -4.47 -21.39
N SER A 255 -3.81 -3.64 -22.38
CA SER A 255 -4.41 -4.05 -23.65
C SER A 255 -3.51 -4.98 -24.49
N GLU A 256 -2.20 -4.98 -24.23
CA GLU A 256 -1.24 -5.86 -24.89
C GLU A 256 -1.22 -7.28 -24.30
N LEU A 257 -1.82 -7.49 -23.12
CA LEU A 257 -1.85 -8.79 -22.45
C LEU A 257 -2.83 -9.75 -23.14
N PRO A 258 -2.44 -11.02 -23.36
CA PRO A 258 -3.38 -12.04 -23.82
C PRO A 258 -4.38 -12.40 -22.71
N GLU A 259 -5.57 -12.90 -23.09
CA GLU A 259 -6.51 -13.51 -22.14
C GLU A 259 -5.85 -14.70 -21.41
N TRP A 260 -6.19 -14.88 -20.14
CA TRP A 260 -5.68 -15.98 -19.33
C TRP A 260 -6.15 -17.35 -19.86
N THR A 261 -5.20 -18.27 -20.08
CA THR A 261 -5.45 -19.64 -20.59
C THR A 261 -4.93 -20.72 -19.64
N GLY A 262 -5.06 -20.53 -18.33
CA GLY A 262 -4.57 -21.48 -17.34
C GLY A 262 -5.50 -22.70 -17.14
N PRO A 263 -5.30 -23.47 -16.04
CA PRO A 263 -6.15 -24.61 -15.70
C PRO A 263 -7.64 -24.24 -15.57
N PRO A 264 -8.56 -25.22 -15.50
CA PRO A 264 -9.97 -24.95 -15.20
C PRO A 264 -10.12 -24.06 -13.95
N LEU A 265 -10.92 -22.98 -14.04
CA LEU A 265 -11.01 -21.98 -12.96
C LEU A 265 -11.43 -22.57 -11.61
N ASN A 266 -12.34 -23.54 -11.62
CA ASN A 266 -12.79 -24.24 -10.42
C ASN A 266 -11.67 -25.04 -9.73
N GLU A 267 -10.73 -25.58 -10.50
CA GLU A 267 -9.56 -26.29 -9.95
C GLU A 267 -8.49 -25.29 -9.51
N PHE A 268 -8.27 -24.23 -10.29
CA PHE A 268 -7.25 -23.24 -9.99
C PHE A 268 -7.59 -22.40 -8.76
N LEU A 269 -8.86 -22.01 -8.58
CA LEU A 269 -9.32 -21.18 -7.46
C LEU A 269 -9.61 -21.97 -6.18
N ASP A 270 -9.44 -23.29 -6.21
CA ASP A 270 -9.51 -24.12 -5.01
C ASP A 270 -8.45 -23.67 -4.01
N GLU A 271 -8.85 -23.37 -2.78
CA GLU A 271 -7.97 -22.85 -1.72
C GLU A 271 -6.82 -23.81 -1.37
N SER A 272 -6.99 -25.12 -1.60
CA SER A 272 -5.91 -26.10 -1.41
C SER A 272 -4.81 -25.99 -2.48
N THR A 273 -5.12 -25.39 -3.63
CA THR A 273 -4.22 -25.21 -4.77
C THR A 273 -3.66 -23.78 -4.82
N TRP A 274 -4.51 -22.78 -4.60
CA TRP A 274 -4.18 -21.36 -4.75
C TRP A 274 -4.61 -20.53 -3.55
N ASN A 275 -3.70 -20.32 -2.60
CA ASN A 275 -3.92 -19.51 -1.40
C ASN A 275 -2.75 -18.54 -1.14
N SER A 276 -2.81 -17.80 -0.04
CA SER A 276 -1.84 -16.74 0.30
C SER A 276 -0.42 -17.27 0.54
N THR A 277 -0.28 -18.59 0.69
CA THR A 277 0.99 -19.30 0.82
C THR A 277 1.52 -19.88 -0.50
N THR A 278 0.77 -19.74 -1.60
CA THR A 278 1.24 -20.20 -2.90
C THR A 278 2.34 -19.27 -3.43
N PRO A 279 3.52 -19.82 -3.82
CA PRO A 279 4.62 -19.01 -4.35
C PRO A 279 4.31 -18.48 -5.75
N SER A 280 5.03 -17.43 -6.16
CA SER A 280 5.00 -16.95 -7.55
C SER A 280 5.29 -18.08 -8.56
N PRO A 281 4.57 -18.19 -9.70
CA PRO A 281 4.78 -19.28 -10.67
C PRO A 281 6.20 -19.34 -11.24
N PHE A 282 6.75 -18.19 -11.65
CA PHE A 282 8.14 -18.06 -12.11
C PHE A 282 8.59 -16.58 -12.10
N PRO A 283 9.91 -16.30 -12.09
CA PRO A 283 10.41 -14.94 -12.20
C PRO A 283 10.04 -14.29 -13.54
N GLY A 284 9.44 -13.11 -13.48
CA GLY A 284 8.91 -12.36 -14.62
C GLY A 284 7.53 -12.81 -15.11
N HIS A 285 6.76 -13.56 -14.31
CA HIS A 285 5.40 -13.93 -14.69
C HIS A 285 4.49 -12.71 -14.77
N ARG A 286 3.48 -12.79 -15.63
CA ARG A 286 2.45 -11.77 -15.79
C ARG A 286 1.24 -12.14 -14.97
N TRP A 287 0.33 -11.18 -14.78
CA TRP A 287 -1.06 -11.50 -14.51
C TRP A 287 -1.88 -11.11 -15.72
N LEU A 288 -2.72 -12.03 -16.17
CA LEU A 288 -3.45 -11.93 -17.42
C LEU A 288 -4.93 -11.67 -17.12
N PRO A 289 -5.61 -10.84 -17.94
CA PRO A 289 -7.03 -10.58 -17.77
C PRO A 289 -7.83 -11.87 -17.98
N VAL A 290 -8.84 -12.07 -17.14
CA VAL A 290 -9.84 -13.14 -17.26
C VAL A 290 -11.14 -12.51 -17.74
N ASN A 291 -11.90 -13.20 -18.59
CA ASN A 291 -13.20 -12.68 -19.01
C ASN A 291 -14.17 -12.59 -17.81
N ASN A 292 -14.70 -11.40 -17.54
CA ASN A 292 -15.62 -11.11 -16.41
C ASN A 292 -16.93 -11.91 -16.45
N THR A 293 -17.29 -12.53 -17.59
CA THR A 293 -18.43 -13.47 -17.64
C THR A 293 -18.12 -14.84 -17.05
N LYS A 294 -16.84 -15.15 -16.85
CA LYS A 294 -16.34 -16.47 -16.41
C LYS A 294 -15.94 -16.49 -14.93
N LEU A 295 -15.74 -15.33 -14.31
CA LEU A 295 -15.21 -15.23 -12.95
C LEU A 295 -15.83 -14.04 -12.21
N ASP A 296 -16.45 -14.31 -11.05
CA ASP A 296 -16.89 -13.26 -10.15
C ASP A 296 -15.67 -12.65 -9.45
N ILE A 297 -15.67 -11.32 -9.26
CA ILE A 297 -14.59 -10.63 -8.56
C ILE A 297 -14.45 -11.12 -7.11
N THR A 298 -15.54 -11.60 -6.49
CA THR A 298 -15.50 -12.17 -5.13
C THR A 298 -14.65 -13.42 -5.02
N ASP A 299 -14.47 -14.14 -6.13
CA ASP A 299 -13.69 -15.38 -6.19
C ASP A 299 -12.20 -15.12 -6.48
N THR A 300 -11.84 -13.87 -6.80
CA THR A 300 -10.45 -13.46 -7.02
C THR A 300 -9.75 -13.12 -5.71
N PRO A 301 -8.40 -13.02 -5.67
CA PRO A 301 -7.68 -12.57 -4.47
C PRO A 301 -8.24 -11.27 -3.88
N ALA A 302 -8.62 -10.29 -4.70
CA ALA A 302 -9.20 -9.02 -4.25
C ALA A 302 -10.49 -9.19 -3.41
N GLY A 303 -11.26 -10.28 -3.61
CA GLY A 303 -12.43 -10.61 -2.80
C GLY A 303 -12.12 -10.86 -1.32
N GLN A 304 -10.85 -11.08 -0.95
CA GLN A 304 -10.40 -11.30 0.42
C GLN A 304 -10.02 -10.00 1.16
N LEU A 305 -10.13 -8.85 0.50
CA LEU A 305 -9.79 -7.56 1.11
C LEU A 305 -10.67 -7.26 2.33
N THR A 306 -10.06 -6.67 3.35
CA THR A 306 -10.74 -6.20 4.56
C THR A 306 -10.28 -4.78 4.88
N TYR A 307 -11.09 -4.02 5.61
CA TYR A 307 -10.69 -2.70 6.10
C TYR A 307 -9.76 -2.85 7.33
N ASP A 308 -8.53 -3.32 7.10
CA ASP A 308 -7.52 -3.57 8.13
C ASP A 308 -6.11 -3.31 7.60
N SER A 309 -5.38 -2.42 8.30
CA SER A 309 -3.97 -2.10 8.06
C SER A 309 -3.01 -3.30 8.03
N HIS A 310 -3.36 -4.41 8.68
CA HIS A 310 -2.56 -5.64 8.75
C HIS A 310 -3.30 -6.87 8.23
N GLY A 311 -4.42 -6.67 7.53
CA GLY A 311 -5.25 -7.72 6.94
C GLY A 311 -4.66 -8.34 5.68
N PRO A 312 -5.47 -9.08 4.89
CA PRO A 312 -5.03 -9.71 3.65
C PRO A 312 -4.42 -8.73 2.65
N GLY A 313 -4.96 -7.50 2.56
CA GLY A 313 -4.40 -6.46 1.70
C GLY A 313 -2.96 -6.05 2.02
N TRP A 314 -2.48 -6.32 3.24
CA TRP A 314 -1.08 -6.13 3.62
C TRP A 314 -0.23 -7.39 3.38
N ARG A 315 -0.77 -8.59 3.63
CA ARG A 315 -0.02 -9.86 3.66
C ARG A 315 0.08 -10.56 2.32
N ASP A 316 -0.99 -10.51 1.53
CA ASP A 316 -1.14 -11.36 0.35
C ASP A 316 -0.64 -10.64 -0.90
N TRP A 317 0.51 -11.11 -1.42
CA TRP A 317 1.12 -10.56 -2.62
C TRP A 317 0.23 -10.71 -3.87
N ARG A 318 -0.70 -11.69 -3.87
CA ARG A 318 -1.63 -11.96 -4.97
C ARG A 318 -2.67 -10.86 -5.10
N ILE A 319 -3.17 -10.37 -3.96
CA ILE A 319 -4.09 -9.22 -3.88
C ILE A 319 -3.42 -7.98 -4.45
N ALA A 320 -2.18 -7.73 -4.04
CA ALA A 320 -1.41 -6.61 -4.53
C ALA A 320 -1.17 -6.72 -6.05
N ALA A 321 -0.80 -7.91 -6.54
CA ALA A 321 -0.60 -8.11 -7.97
C ALA A 321 -1.88 -7.79 -8.76
N GLN A 322 -3.02 -8.37 -8.41
CA GLN A 322 -4.30 -8.06 -9.05
C GLN A 322 -4.64 -6.56 -8.99
N THR A 323 -4.39 -5.92 -7.84
CA THR A 323 -4.57 -4.47 -7.64
C THR A 323 -3.74 -3.66 -8.64
N HIS A 324 -2.47 -4.02 -8.82
CA HIS A 324 -1.56 -3.34 -9.75
C HIS A 324 -1.97 -3.49 -11.22
N TYR A 325 -2.37 -4.69 -11.65
CA TYR A 325 -2.82 -4.88 -13.05
C TYR A 325 -4.14 -4.19 -13.34
N SER A 326 -5.09 -4.21 -12.39
CA SER A 326 -6.34 -3.43 -12.51
C SER A 326 -6.05 -1.94 -12.64
N PHE A 327 -5.09 -1.43 -11.85
CA PHE A 327 -4.65 -0.04 -11.95
C PHE A 327 -3.99 0.27 -13.30
N LEU A 328 -3.10 -0.58 -13.81
CA LEU A 328 -2.46 -0.36 -15.12
C LEU A 328 -3.47 -0.35 -16.25
N GLN A 329 -4.51 -1.18 -16.18
CA GLN A 329 -5.63 -1.14 -17.13
C GLN A 329 -6.36 0.20 -17.07
N HIS A 330 -6.79 0.63 -15.89
CA HIS A 330 -7.47 1.92 -15.73
C HIS A 330 -6.59 3.13 -16.06
N LEU A 331 -5.28 3.01 -15.85
CA LEU A 331 -4.31 4.04 -16.25
C LEU A 331 -4.24 4.15 -17.78
N GLU A 332 -4.25 3.02 -18.49
CA GLU A 332 -4.28 3.00 -19.95
C GLU A 332 -5.60 3.54 -20.52
N GLU A 333 -6.72 3.20 -19.89
CA GLU A 333 -8.07 3.60 -20.31
C GLU A 333 -8.43 5.06 -19.96
N ASP A 334 -7.52 5.83 -19.36
CA ASP A 334 -7.79 7.16 -18.80
C ASP A 334 -8.99 7.15 -17.81
N ALA A 335 -9.06 6.09 -17.01
CA ALA A 335 -10.18 5.78 -16.13
C ALA A 335 -9.84 5.91 -14.63
N LEU A 336 -8.80 6.68 -14.29
CA LEU A 336 -8.40 6.87 -12.88
C LEU A 336 -9.48 7.56 -12.02
N TRP A 337 -10.44 8.25 -12.63
CA TRP A 337 -11.61 8.81 -11.94
C TRP A 337 -12.38 7.75 -11.14
N ARG A 338 -12.30 6.47 -11.51
CA ARG A 338 -12.93 5.35 -10.78
C ARG A 338 -12.40 5.19 -9.35
N TYR A 339 -11.16 5.60 -9.11
CA TYR A 339 -10.53 5.54 -7.78
C TYR A 339 -10.87 6.77 -6.93
N LYS A 340 -11.38 7.84 -7.55
CA LYS A 340 -11.48 9.15 -6.93
C LYS A 340 -12.76 9.31 -6.11
N PHE A 341 -12.62 10.01 -5.01
CA PHE A 341 -13.69 10.45 -4.13
C PHE A 341 -13.20 11.70 -3.38
N ASN A 342 -14.04 12.39 -2.62
CA ASN A 342 -13.59 13.65 -2.02
C ASN A 342 -12.62 13.43 -0.83
N LEU A 343 -13.11 12.83 0.24
CA LEU A 343 -12.41 12.72 1.53
C LEU A 343 -12.70 11.36 2.13
N TRP A 344 -11.69 10.75 2.73
CA TRP A 344 -11.87 9.60 3.63
C TRP A 344 -11.24 9.91 4.98
N ASP A 345 -12.01 9.76 6.04
CA ASP A 345 -11.55 9.99 7.41
C ASP A 345 -11.17 8.64 8.03
N TYR A 346 -9.88 8.48 8.36
CA TYR A 346 -9.40 7.26 9.02
C TYR A 346 -9.72 7.25 10.52
N GLN A 347 -10.29 8.32 11.05
CA GLN A 347 -10.57 8.51 12.46
C GLN A 347 -9.26 8.37 13.27
N TYR A 348 -9.11 7.27 14.00
CA TYR A 348 -7.90 6.91 14.76
C TYR A 348 -7.39 5.51 14.40
N TYR A 349 -7.77 4.99 13.23
CA TYR A 349 -7.23 3.73 12.70
C TYR A 349 -5.84 3.93 12.13
N ARG A 350 -5.01 2.87 12.22
CA ARG A 350 -3.66 2.88 11.66
C ARG A 350 -3.72 3.03 10.15
N VAL A 351 -2.86 3.88 9.62
CA VAL A 351 -2.65 4.02 8.18
C VAL A 351 -1.17 3.84 7.88
N SER A 352 -0.85 3.13 6.81
CA SER A 352 0.52 3.06 6.33
C SER A 352 0.96 4.41 5.76
N VAL A 353 2.12 4.92 6.19
CA VAL A 353 2.62 6.27 5.89
C VAL A 353 3.42 6.30 4.57
N ASN A 354 2.91 5.61 3.54
CA ASN A 354 3.63 5.47 2.27
C ASN A 354 3.66 6.76 1.45
N PHE A 355 2.60 7.56 1.52
CA PHE A 355 2.48 8.86 0.85
C PHE A 355 1.54 9.76 1.65
N ILE A 356 2.09 10.61 2.51
CA ILE A 356 1.31 11.39 3.48
C ILE A 356 1.98 12.72 3.86
N GLY A 357 1.18 13.75 4.07
CA GLY A 357 1.62 15.08 4.50
C GLY A 357 1.46 15.32 6.00
N PHE A 358 2.50 15.87 6.64
CA PHE A 358 2.52 16.30 8.03
C PHE A 358 3.01 17.75 8.18
N TRP A 359 2.50 18.45 9.19
CA TRP A 359 3.07 19.73 9.59
C TRP A 359 4.39 19.50 10.33
N GLY A 360 5.41 20.28 9.98
CA GLY A 360 6.68 20.27 10.68
C GLY A 360 6.53 20.58 12.16
N ASP A 361 5.62 21.48 12.53
CA ASP A 361 5.27 21.80 13.92
C ASP A 361 4.82 20.57 14.71
N ASP A 362 3.92 19.77 14.13
CA ASP A 362 3.40 18.57 14.78
C ASP A 362 4.48 17.50 14.98
N ILE A 363 5.39 17.38 14.01
CA ILE A 363 6.53 16.45 14.12
C ILE A 363 7.51 16.94 15.19
N VAL A 364 7.86 18.24 15.19
CA VAL A 364 8.77 18.83 16.18
C VAL A 364 8.20 18.75 17.58
N ASP A 365 6.90 18.94 17.77
CA ASP A 365 6.23 18.83 19.07
C ASP A 365 6.20 17.40 19.61
N ALA A 366 6.27 16.41 18.72
CA ALA A 366 6.15 15.01 19.08
C ALA A 366 7.51 14.29 19.13
N TYR A 367 8.56 14.84 18.51
CA TYR A 367 9.87 14.23 18.42
C TYR A 367 10.71 14.42 19.70
N PRO A 368 11.45 13.39 20.18
CA PRO A 368 11.46 12.02 19.67
C PRO A 368 10.17 11.27 20.03
N PHE A 369 9.69 10.43 19.11
CA PHE A 369 8.46 9.66 19.31
C PHE A 369 8.63 8.65 20.46
N PRO A 370 7.57 8.40 21.26
CA PRO A 370 7.63 7.51 22.42
C PRO A 370 7.65 6.01 22.04
N ILE A 371 7.44 5.67 20.77
CA ILE A 371 7.51 4.32 20.22
C ILE A 371 8.28 4.30 18.90
N ALA A 372 8.78 3.12 18.50
CA ALA A 372 9.58 2.94 17.28
C ALA A 372 8.74 2.83 15.99
N ASP A 373 7.46 2.45 16.11
CA ASP A 373 6.50 2.40 14.99
C ASP A 373 5.91 3.81 14.78
N ASP A 374 6.55 4.57 13.88
CA ASP A 374 6.12 5.93 13.54
C ASP A 374 4.73 5.95 12.87
N GLU A 375 4.36 4.93 12.11
CA GLU A 375 3.02 4.80 11.53
C GLU A 375 1.97 4.74 12.64
N ALA A 376 2.15 3.86 13.63
CA ALA A 376 1.21 3.76 14.75
C ALA A 376 1.16 5.06 15.58
N TYR A 377 2.30 5.70 15.81
CA TYR A 377 2.34 6.92 16.60
C TYR A 377 1.69 8.10 15.87
N LEU A 378 2.11 8.38 14.63
CA LEU A 378 1.69 9.54 13.86
C LEU A 378 0.30 9.40 13.23
N THR A 379 -0.24 8.18 13.09
CA THR A 379 -1.59 7.98 12.51
C THR A 379 -2.67 7.59 13.51
N MET A 380 -2.28 7.10 14.70
CA MET A 380 -3.26 6.72 15.73
C MET A 380 -3.07 7.46 17.04
N GLN A 381 -1.90 7.32 17.67
CA GLN A 381 -1.73 7.72 19.07
C GLN A 381 -1.72 9.23 19.21
N ARG A 382 -0.84 9.92 18.47
CA ARG A 382 -0.71 11.37 18.52
C ARG A 382 -1.96 12.09 17.98
N PRO A 383 -2.56 11.69 16.85
CA PRO A 383 -3.89 12.15 16.42
C PRO A 383 -4.95 12.08 17.53
N LYS A 384 -5.04 10.94 18.22
CA LYS A 384 -6.02 10.71 19.29
C LYS A 384 -5.78 11.57 20.53
N GLU A 385 -4.52 11.75 20.93
CA GLU A 385 -4.14 12.67 22.03
C GLU A 385 -4.57 14.11 21.75
N LEU A 386 -4.43 14.55 20.49
CA LEU A 386 -4.72 15.92 20.08
C LEU A 386 -6.19 16.14 19.66
N GLY A 387 -6.97 15.06 19.50
CA GLY A 387 -8.33 15.13 18.95
C GLY A 387 -8.36 15.61 17.49
N ARG A 388 -7.29 15.35 16.73
CA ARG A 388 -7.12 15.77 15.33
C ARG A 388 -6.99 14.53 14.45
N HIS A 389 -7.88 14.35 13.49
CA HIS A 389 -7.91 13.13 12.68
C HIS A 389 -6.84 13.13 11.58
N VAL A 390 -6.46 11.93 11.14
CA VAL A 390 -5.76 11.74 9.87
C VAL A 390 -6.79 11.44 8.80
N VAL A 391 -6.74 12.20 7.70
CA VAL A 391 -7.67 12.07 6.58
C VAL A 391 -6.91 11.78 5.30
N LEU A 392 -7.64 11.41 4.26
CA LEU A 392 -7.12 11.22 2.92
C LEU A 392 -7.77 12.18 1.93
N ASP A 393 -6.96 12.73 1.03
CA ASP A 393 -7.45 13.43 -0.14
C ASP A 393 -7.69 12.41 -1.27
N GLY A 394 -8.96 12.17 -1.60
CA GLY A 394 -9.36 11.17 -2.58
C GLY A 394 -9.34 11.68 -4.02
N THR A 395 -9.09 12.98 -4.24
CA THR A 395 -9.24 13.64 -5.54
C THR A 395 -8.07 13.40 -6.49
N VAL A 396 -7.00 12.81 -5.98
CA VAL A 396 -5.74 12.51 -6.67
C VAL A 396 -5.27 11.12 -6.28
N VAL A 397 -4.76 10.36 -7.25
CA VAL A 397 -4.34 8.97 -7.08
C VAL A 397 -2.82 8.87 -7.02
N SER A 398 -2.33 8.03 -6.12
CA SER A 398 -0.95 7.56 -6.06
C SER A 398 -0.91 6.03 -6.02
N LEU A 399 0.28 5.44 -6.13
CA LEU A 399 0.46 4.00 -6.08
C LEU A 399 1.74 3.64 -5.32
N HIS A 400 1.56 2.81 -4.30
CA HIS A 400 2.65 2.20 -3.55
C HIS A 400 2.87 0.76 -4.07
N PHE A 401 4.12 0.37 -4.30
CA PHE A 401 4.42 -0.91 -4.93
C PHE A 401 4.21 -2.11 -4.00
N ALA A 402 4.83 -2.13 -2.82
CA ALA A 402 4.81 -3.36 -2.03
C ALA A 402 5.19 -3.16 -0.56
N PHE A 403 4.42 -3.77 0.35
CA PHE A 403 4.87 -4.01 1.72
C PHE A 403 5.93 -5.10 1.77
N SER A 404 6.79 -5.09 2.80
CA SER A 404 7.90 -6.05 2.94
C SER A 404 7.49 -7.51 2.73
N VAL A 405 6.34 -7.90 3.28
CA VAL A 405 5.75 -9.25 3.15
C VAL A 405 5.23 -9.57 1.74
N GLN A 406 4.71 -8.57 1.00
CA GLN A 406 4.25 -8.75 -0.38
C GLN A 406 5.42 -8.91 -1.37
N ARG A 407 6.58 -8.31 -1.07
CA ARG A 407 7.76 -8.32 -1.96
C ARG A 407 8.28 -9.73 -2.16
N ARG A 408 8.44 -10.47 -1.06
CA ARG A 408 9.13 -11.76 -1.01
C ARG A 408 8.19 -12.96 -1.17
N GLY A 409 6.89 -12.76 -1.03
CA GLY A 409 5.93 -13.86 -1.03
C GLY A 409 6.08 -14.75 0.20
N PRO A 410 5.48 -15.96 0.19
CA PRO A 410 5.35 -16.79 1.38
C PRO A 410 6.61 -17.60 1.78
N ASP A 411 7.63 -17.72 0.93
CA ASP A 411 8.88 -18.43 1.22
C ASP A 411 10.08 -17.45 1.19
N GLU A 412 10.27 -16.74 2.30
CA GLU A 412 11.31 -15.74 2.50
C GLU A 412 12.73 -16.34 2.59
N GLU A 413 12.86 -17.58 3.08
CA GLU A 413 14.15 -18.20 3.39
C GLU A 413 14.79 -18.87 2.16
N LYS A 414 13.99 -19.44 1.25
CA LYS A 414 14.52 -20.23 0.13
C LYS A 414 14.51 -19.52 -1.21
N SER A 415 13.73 -18.45 -1.38
CA SER A 415 13.60 -17.74 -2.67
C SER A 415 13.38 -16.24 -2.46
N PRO A 416 14.44 -15.47 -2.15
CA PRO A 416 14.34 -14.01 -2.14
C PRO A 416 13.84 -13.52 -3.51
N GLY A 417 12.59 -13.05 -3.55
CA GLY A 417 11.91 -12.59 -4.78
C GLY A 417 10.51 -13.18 -5.04
N GLY A 418 10.06 -14.17 -4.26
CA GLY A 418 8.85 -15.00 -4.50
C GLY A 418 7.45 -14.37 -4.50
N GLY A 419 7.31 -13.03 -4.53
CA GLY A 419 6.02 -12.33 -4.58
C GLY A 419 5.97 -11.32 -5.73
N LEU A 420 5.65 -10.07 -5.42
CA LEU A 420 5.61 -8.98 -6.42
C LEU A 420 6.94 -8.80 -7.17
N TYR A 421 8.08 -9.11 -6.55
CA TYR A 421 9.40 -9.01 -7.18
C TYR A 421 9.60 -9.98 -8.37
N HIS A 422 8.84 -11.08 -8.41
CA HIS A 422 8.83 -12.02 -9.52
C HIS A 422 7.76 -11.72 -10.57
N THR A 423 6.97 -10.65 -10.43
CA THR A 423 6.08 -10.19 -11.50
C THR A 423 6.85 -9.34 -12.52
N ASP A 424 6.23 -8.99 -13.64
CA ASP A 424 6.76 -7.99 -14.56
C ASP A 424 6.37 -6.53 -14.20
N LEU A 425 5.66 -6.31 -13.09
CA LEU A 425 5.07 -5.00 -12.72
C LEU A 425 6.09 -3.88 -12.62
N LEU A 426 7.25 -4.09 -11.98
CA LEU A 426 8.27 -3.05 -11.89
C LEU A 426 8.78 -2.62 -13.28
N LYS A 427 8.90 -3.57 -14.21
CA LYS A 427 9.27 -3.26 -15.60
C LYS A 427 8.18 -2.46 -16.29
N ARG A 428 6.90 -2.79 -16.05
CA ARG A 428 5.75 -2.04 -16.57
C ARG A 428 5.73 -0.60 -16.04
N TYR A 429 5.89 -0.40 -14.73
CA TYR A 429 5.95 0.95 -14.17
C TYR A 429 7.14 1.76 -14.69
N LYS A 430 8.30 1.12 -14.87
CA LYS A 430 9.46 1.76 -15.51
C LYS A 430 9.16 2.16 -16.95
N ALA A 431 8.57 1.27 -17.74
CA ALA A 431 8.18 1.58 -19.12
C ALA A 431 7.16 2.73 -19.20
N TYR A 432 6.16 2.75 -18.33
CA TYR A 432 5.22 3.88 -18.23
C TYR A 432 5.93 5.18 -17.87
N ALA A 433 6.81 5.17 -16.86
CA ALA A 433 7.52 6.37 -16.45
C ALA A 433 8.45 6.89 -17.57
N ASP A 434 9.18 6.01 -18.24
CA ASP A 434 10.06 6.36 -19.37
C ASP A 434 9.27 6.98 -20.53
N GLU A 435 8.08 6.45 -20.84
CA GLU A 435 7.21 6.94 -21.92
C GLU A 435 6.48 8.24 -21.56
N MET A 436 5.89 8.32 -20.36
CA MET A 436 4.87 9.33 -20.02
C MET A 436 5.37 10.39 -19.03
N VAL A 437 6.36 10.05 -18.20
CA VAL A 437 6.72 10.85 -17.01
C VAL A 437 8.06 11.55 -17.19
N CYS A 438 9.11 10.79 -17.46
CA CYS A 438 10.49 11.23 -17.59
C CYS A 438 10.80 12.24 -18.71
N PRO A 439 10.05 12.34 -19.83
CA PRO A 439 10.31 13.35 -20.87
C PRO A 439 10.16 14.84 -20.44
N PHE A 440 10.06 15.13 -19.14
CA PHE A 440 9.74 16.44 -18.58
C PHE A 440 10.97 17.26 -18.09
N PRO A 441 11.09 18.55 -18.48
CA PRO A 441 10.71 19.11 -19.77
C PRO A 441 11.94 19.38 -20.64
N LYS A 442 11.96 18.77 -21.84
CA LYS A 442 12.38 19.48 -23.07
C LYS A 442 11.14 20.13 -23.70
N ARG A 443 10.57 21.14 -23.04
CA ARG A 443 9.65 22.11 -23.69
C ARG A 443 10.23 23.51 -23.56
N GLY A 444 11.27 23.70 -24.35
CA GLY A 444 11.87 24.98 -24.67
C GLY A 444 12.18 25.00 -26.16
N HIS A 445 11.13 25.03 -26.99
CA HIS A 445 11.14 25.63 -28.32
C HIS A 445 9.72 26.09 -28.60
N ALA A 446 9.55 27.41 -28.65
CA ALA A 446 8.46 27.99 -29.40
C ALA A 446 8.55 27.45 -30.83
N ILE A 447 7.54 26.70 -31.27
CA ILE A 447 7.21 26.60 -32.69
C ILE A 447 5.77 27.03 -32.80
N GLY A 448 5.58 28.10 -33.57
CA GLY A 448 4.29 28.70 -33.82
C GLY A 448 3.29 27.75 -34.46
N GLY A 449 2.03 28.20 -34.43
CA GLY A 449 0.84 27.68 -35.08
C GLY A 449 0.95 26.38 -35.87
N GLY A 450 0.31 25.34 -35.34
CA GLY A 450 0.01 24.11 -36.07
C GLY A 450 -1.16 23.39 -35.40
N SER A 451 -2.38 23.70 -35.82
CA SER A 451 -3.58 22.95 -35.48
C SER A 451 -3.44 21.51 -35.97
N THR A 452 -3.47 20.54 -35.05
CA THR A 452 -3.90 19.17 -35.36
C THR A 452 -4.92 18.72 -34.32
N LYS A 453 -6.19 19.00 -34.62
CA LYS A 453 -7.32 18.20 -34.14
C LYS A 453 -7.16 16.79 -34.70
N GLY A 454 -6.89 15.81 -33.85
CA GLY A 454 -6.99 14.39 -34.16
C GLY A 454 -8.22 13.82 -33.49
N SER A 455 -9.39 14.02 -34.09
CA SER A 455 -10.61 13.30 -33.75
C SER A 455 -10.44 11.81 -34.11
N PHE A 456 -10.56 10.91 -33.13
CA PHE A 456 -10.78 9.50 -33.40
C PHE A 456 -12.04 9.03 -32.68
N TRP A 457 -13.18 9.51 -33.19
CA TRP A 457 -14.47 8.86 -33.05
C TRP A 457 -14.74 8.10 -34.35
N ARG A 458 -14.82 6.78 -34.28
CA ARG A 458 -15.55 5.87 -35.17
C ARG A 458 -15.79 4.62 -34.33
N SER A 459 -16.94 3.97 -34.28
CA SER A 459 -18.30 4.17 -34.80
C SER A 459 -19.09 2.99 -34.25
#